data_AF-A0A412QHI3-F1
#
_entry.id   AF-A0A412QHI3-F1
#
_cell.length_a   1.000
_cell.length_b   1.000
_cell.length_c   1.000
_cell.angle_alpha   90.00
_cell.angle_beta   90.00
_cell.angle_gamma   90.00
#
_symmetry.space_group_name_H-M   'P 1'
#
loop_
_entity.id
_entity.type
_entity.pdbx_description
1 polymer ?
#
loop_
_entity_poly.entity_id
_entity_poly.type
_entity_poly.pdbx_seq_one_letter_code
_entity_poly.pdbx_strand_id
1 'polypeptide(L)'
;MDKSKIENAINHITSLQEKLCYCENNLQYIKHLQALKYWLHKFDSFLDRNSRQHGEYAAVYESYFHTCCGFSFYDRVCNSILVYEYGDKPF
;
A
#
# COMPACT_ATOMS: atom_id res chain seq x y z
N MET A 1 12.44 1.06 -17.02
CA MET A 1 11.30 0.68 -16.16
C MET A 1 10.90 -0.76 -16.50
N ASP A 2 10.90 -1.66 -15.52
CA ASP A 2 10.59 -3.08 -15.72
C ASP A 2 9.09 -3.32 -15.40
N LYS A 3 8.27 -3.41 -16.45
CA LYS A 3 6.81 -3.49 -16.32
C LYS A 3 6.37 -4.71 -15.50
N SER A 4 7.03 -5.85 -15.70
CA SER A 4 6.69 -7.09 -14.99
C SER A 4 6.85 -6.94 -13.47
N LYS A 5 7.89 -6.23 -13.02
CA LYS A 5 8.09 -5.95 -11.58
C LYS A 5 7.01 -5.04 -11.03
N ILE A 6 6.55 -4.06 -11.81
CA ILE A 6 5.51 -3.11 -11.42
C ILE A 6 4.16 -3.82 -11.30
N GLU A 7 3.76 -4.55 -12.34
CA GLU A 7 2.51 -5.33 -12.34
C GLU A 7 2.51 -6.36 -11.21
N ASN A 8 3.63 -7.03 -10.96
CA ASN A 8 3.73 -7.95 -9.83
C ASN A 8 3.57 -7.23 -8.49
N ALA A 9 4.15 -6.04 -8.32
CA ALA A 9 3.96 -5.25 -7.10
C ALA A 9 2.51 -4.82 -6.91
N ILE A 10 1.83 -4.38 -7.98
CA ILE A 10 0.40 -4.04 -7.96
C ILE A 10 -0.43 -5.26 -7.55
N ASN A 11 -0.19 -6.43 -8.14
CA ASN A 11 -0.90 -7.66 -7.80
C ASN A 11 -0.74 -8.05 -6.33
N HIS A 12 0.48 -7.91 -5.78
CA HIS A 12 0.72 -8.13 -4.35
C HIS A 12 -0.03 -7.12 -3.48
N ILE A 13 -0.05 -5.84 -3.84
CA ILE A 13 -0.80 -4.80 -3.10
C ILE A 13 -2.29 -5.13 -3.10
N THR A 14 -2.89 -5.40 -4.26
CA THR A 14 -4.31 -5.75 -4.39
C THR A 14 -4.66 -6.98 -3.56
N SER A 15 -3.88 -8.07 -3.68
CA SER A 15 -4.14 -9.29 -2.91
C SER A 15 -4.03 -9.09 -1.39
N LEU A 16 -3.06 -8.28 -0.94
CA LEU A 16 -2.92 -7.97 0.48
C LEU A 16 -4.05 -7.07 0.99
N GLN A 17 -4.52 -6.12 0.17
CA GLN A 17 -5.64 -5.25 0.50
C GLN A 17 -6.93 -6.07 0.66
N GLU A 18 -7.21 -7.00 -0.24
CA GLU A 18 -8.37 -7.91 -0.14
C GLU A 18 -8.31 -8.76 1.13
N LYS A 19 -7.13 -9.29 1.46
CA LYS A 19 -6.92 -10.15 2.64
C LYS A 19 -7.06 -9.41 3.98
N LEU A 20 -6.91 -8.09 4.02
CA LEU A 20 -7.16 -7.32 5.25
C LEU A 20 -8.59 -7.53 5.78
N CYS A 21 -9.58 -7.67 4.90
CA CYS A 21 -10.98 -7.90 5.26
C CYS A 21 -11.24 -9.27 5.89
N TYR A 22 -10.30 -10.21 5.76
CA TYR A 22 -10.41 -11.60 6.21
C TYR A 22 -9.43 -11.93 7.33
N CYS A 23 -8.76 -10.93 7.92
CA CYS A 23 -7.89 -11.17 9.05
C CYS A 23 -8.71 -11.61 10.27
N GLU A 24 -8.33 -12.73 10.89
CA GLU A 24 -9.05 -13.30 12.05
C GLU A 24 -8.48 -12.84 13.39
N ASN A 25 -7.31 -12.20 13.38
CA ASN A 25 -6.66 -11.73 14.59
C ASN A 25 -5.67 -10.59 14.31
N ASN A 26 -5.30 -9.90 15.39
CA ASN A 26 -4.34 -8.81 15.40
C ASN A 26 -2.99 -9.13 14.76
N LEU A 27 -2.47 -10.36 14.96
CA LEU A 27 -1.18 -10.76 14.39
C LEU A 27 -1.24 -10.86 12.86
N GLN A 28 -2.32 -11.43 12.31
CA GLN A 28 -2.54 -11.46 10.87
C GLN A 28 -2.71 -10.04 10.32
N TYR A 29 -3.51 -9.22 10.99
CA TYR A 29 -3.78 -7.84 10.58
C TYR A 29 -2.50 -7.01 10.46
N ILE A 30 -1.67 -6.97 11.51
CA ILE A 30 -0.44 -6.17 11.50
C ILE A 30 0.59 -6.69 10.47
N LYS A 31 0.68 -8.01 10.28
CA LYS A 31 1.56 -8.60 9.26
C LYS A 31 1.14 -8.20 7.84
N HIS A 32 -0.17 -8.17 7.57
CA HIS A 32 -0.68 -7.72 6.26
C HIS A 32 -0.42 -6.23 6.04
N LEU A 33 -0.62 -5.38 7.05
CA LEU A 33 -0.28 -3.95 6.94
C LEU A 33 1.21 -3.70 6.70
N GLN A 34 2.08 -4.41 7.42
CA GLN A 34 3.54 -4.30 7.21
C GLN A 34 3.95 -4.76 5.80
N ALA A 35 3.33 -5.82 5.29
CA ALA A 35 3.54 -6.28 3.92
C ALA A 35 3.03 -5.27 2.88
N LEU A 36 1.88 -4.63 3.12
CA LEU A 36 1.36 -3.54 2.27
C LEU A 36 2.33 -2.38 2.22
N LYS A 37 2.81 -1.90 3.38
CA LYS A 37 3.81 -0.83 3.45
C LYS A 37 5.07 -1.18 2.65
N TYR A 38 5.58 -2.41 2.80
CA TYR A 38 6.74 -2.88 2.03
C TYR A 38 6.50 -2.84 0.52
N TRP A 39 5.38 -3.37 0.04
CA TRP A 39 5.10 -3.43 -1.39
C TRP A 39 4.80 -2.06 -1.99
N LEU A 40 4.17 -1.15 -1.24
CA LEU A 40 4.01 0.25 -1.63
C LEU A 40 5.37 0.94 -1.82
N HIS A 41 6.31 0.79 -0.88
CA HIS A 41 7.67 1.32 -1.03
C HIS A 41 8.40 0.72 -2.23
N LYS A 42 8.24 -0.59 -2.45
CA LYS A 42 8.85 -1.28 -3.59
C LYS A 42 8.30 -0.77 -4.92
N PHE A 43 6.99 -0.62 -5.02
CA PHE A 43 6.34 -0.01 -6.19
C PHE A 43 6.82 1.42 -6.44
N ASP A 44 6.90 2.29 -5.42
CA ASP A 44 7.44 3.65 -5.56
C ASP A 44 8.88 3.64 -6.10
N SER A 45 9.73 2.73 -5.60
CA SER A 45 11.13 2.62 -6.04
C SER A 45 11.30 2.17 -7.49
N PHE A 46 10.28 1.57 -8.11
CA PHE A 46 10.33 1.14 -9.50
C PHE A 46 10.00 2.26 -10.50
N LEU A 47 9.41 3.36 -10.03
CA LEU A 47 8.94 4.47 -10.85
C LEU A 47 9.85 5.68 -10.70
N ASP A 48 10.31 6.23 -11.82
CA ASP A 48 10.94 7.55 -11.85
C ASP A 48 9.90 8.68 -11.73
N ARG A 49 10.38 9.91 -11.50
CA ARG A 49 9.52 11.08 -11.27
C ARG A 49 8.53 11.33 -12.41
N ASN A 50 8.94 11.13 -13.66
CA ASN A 50 8.07 11.36 -14.82
C ASN A 50 7.00 10.28 -14.92
N SER A 51 7.37 9.03 -14.65
CA SER A 51 6.45 7.88 -14.67
C SER A 51 5.37 7.98 -13.61
N ARG A 52 5.68 8.59 -12.46
CA ARG A 52 4.71 8.85 -11.37
C ARG A 52 3.62 9.86 -11.76
N GLN A 53 3.93 10.80 -12.66
CA GLN A 53 3.03 11.92 -13.00
C GLN A 53 2.33 11.74 -14.36
N HIS A 54 3.03 11.13 -15.33
CA HIS A 54 2.57 11.07 -16.72
C HIS A 54 2.78 9.70 -17.38
N GLY A 55 3.18 8.69 -16.61
CA GLY A 55 3.38 7.33 -17.11
C GLY A 55 2.10 6.48 -17.14
N GLU A 56 2.22 5.29 -17.72
CA GLU A 56 1.16 4.24 -17.77
C GLU A 56 0.60 3.90 -16.38
N TYR A 57 1.42 4.03 -15.33
CA TYR A 57 1.05 3.74 -13.95
C TYR A 57 0.72 4.99 -13.13
N ALA A 58 0.63 6.17 -13.74
CA ALA A 58 0.39 7.43 -13.00
C ALA A 58 -0.93 7.40 -12.21
N ALA A 59 -2.01 6.90 -12.81
CA ALA A 59 -3.30 6.77 -12.14
C ALA A 59 -3.26 5.78 -10.95
N VAL A 60 -2.51 4.69 -11.08
CA VAL A 60 -2.31 3.71 -9.99
C VAL A 60 -1.43 4.31 -8.89
N TYR A 61 -0.40 5.07 -9.27
CA TYR A 61 0.44 5.79 -8.32
C TYR A 61 -0.39 6.82 -7.54
N GLU A 62 -1.22 7.59 -8.24
CA GLU A 62 -2.12 8.56 -7.63
C GLU A 62 -3.08 7.91 -6.64
N SER A 63 -3.68 6.77 -6.97
CA SER A 63 -4.61 6.07 -6.06
C SER A 63 -3.92 5.56 -4.78
N TYR A 64 -2.62 5.26 -4.83
CA TYR A 64 -1.85 4.80 -3.68
C TYR A 64 -1.29 5.92 -2.82
N PHE A 65 -0.74 6.99 -3.42
CA PHE A 65 0.08 7.98 -2.72
C PHE A 65 -0.50 9.38 -2.68
N HIS A 66 -1.45 9.73 -3.56
CA HIS A 66 -2.03 11.07 -3.57
C HIS A 66 -3.37 11.11 -2.86
N THR A 67 -3.68 12.29 -2.35
CA THR A 67 -4.89 12.57 -1.59
C THR A 67 -5.78 13.50 -2.39
N CYS A 68 -6.99 13.03 -2.73
CA CYS A 68 -8.01 13.95 -3.26
C CYS A 68 -8.65 14.73 -2.11
N CYS A 69 -9.09 14.06 -1.04
CA CYS A 69 -9.76 14.65 0.12
C CYS A 69 -9.48 13.85 1.42
N GLY A 70 -8.27 13.91 1.98
CA GLY A 70 -7.93 13.24 3.26
C GLY A 70 -6.60 12.49 3.23
N PHE A 71 -6.54 11.30 3.83
CA PHE A 71 -5.36 10.43 3.83
C PHE A 71 -5.32 9.53 2.58
N SER A 72 -4.13 9.38 1.99
CA SER A 72 -3.90 8.47 0.85
C SER A 72 -4.01 7.03 1.32
N PHE A 73 -4.02 6.07 0.40
CA PHE A 73 -3.96 4.67 0.81
C PHE A 73 -2.69 4.37 1.61
N TYR A 74 -1.54 4.90 1.18
CA TYR A 74 -0.27 4.79 1.91
C TYR A 74 -0.36 5.38 3.32
N ASP A 75 -0.92 6.58 3.46
CA ASP A 75 -1.07 7.24 4.77
C ASP A 75 -1.96 6.43 5.70
N ARG A 76 -3.05 5.85 5.18
CA ARG A 76 -3.95 4.98 5.96
C ARG A 76 -3.21 3.74 6.47
N VAL A 77 -2.43 3.07 5.62
CA VAL A 77 -1.63 1.91 6.03
C VAL A 77 -0.64 2.30 7.13
N CYS A 78 0.09 3.41 6.95
CA CYS A 78 1.04 3.91 7.96
C CYS A 78 0.35 4.26 9.27
N ASN A 79 -0.79 4.95 9.21
CA ASN A 79 -1.57 5.31 10.39
C ASN A 79 -2.12 4.07 11.11
N SER A 80 -2.62 3.06 10.39
CA SER A 80 -3.09 1.81 11.01
C SER A 80 -1.98 1.04 11.72
N ILE A 81 -0.75 1.03 11.16
CA ILE A 81 0.41 0.45 11.84
C ILE A 81 0.73 1.23 13.11
N LEU A 82 0.77 2.57 13.02
CA LEU A 82 1.09 3.44 14.15
C LEU A 82 0.08 3.26 15.29
N VAL A 83 -1.21 3.28 14.98
CA VAL A 83 -2.30 3.08 15.96
C VAL A 83 -2.19 1.70 16.64
N TYR A 84 -1.87 0.66 15.86
CA TYR A 84 -1.62 -0.68 16.40
C TYR A 84 -0.42 -0.71 17.37
N GLU A 85 0.66 -0.01 17.06
CA GLU A 85 1.84 0.12 17.93
C GLU A 85 1.53 0.85 19.25
N TYR A 86 0.57 1.78 19.24
CA TYR A 86 0.05 2.43 20.45
C TYR A 86 -0.93 1.58 21.26
N GLY A 87 -1.22 0.35 20.82
CA GLY A 87 -2.01 -0.63 21.56
C GLY A 87 -3.49 -0.67 21.20
N ASP A 88 -3.94 0.18 20.27
CA ASP A 88 -5.29 0.11 19.73
C ASP A 88 -5.36 -0.98 18.65
N LYS A 89 -6.01 -2.07 19.02
CA LYS A 89 -6.03 -3.33 18.27
C LYS A 89 -7.46 -3.56 17.78
N PRO A 90 -7.67 -3.69 16.46
CA PRO A 90 -9.01 -3.78 15.89
C PRO A 90 -9.75 -5.09 16.18
N PHE A 91 -9.10 -6.07 16.82
CA PHE A 91 -9.64 -7.37 17.22
C PHE A 91 -9.42 -7.66 18.71
#